data_AF-A0A369XGS9-F1
#
_entry.id   AF-A0A369XGS9-F1
#
_cell.length_a   1.000
_cell.length_b   1.000
_cell.length_c   1.000
_cell.angle_alpha   90.00
_cell.angle_beta   90.00
_cell.angle_gamma   90.00
#
_symmetry.space_group_name_H-M   'P 1'
#
loop_
_entity.id
_entity.type
_entity.pdbx_description
1 polymer ?
#
loop_
_entity_poly.entity_id
_entity_poly.type
_entity_poly.pdbx_seq_one_letter_code
_entity_poly.pdbx_strand_id
1 'polypeptide(L)'
;MSSQFGLLKARRFAPFFGTQFLGAFNDNLYKNALVVLLTFQAASWTTLTPEVLTNLAAGLFILPFFLFSATAGQLADKYDKARLARLTKLLEIVIMGVALLGFMMHSLEVLLLALFLLGLQSTLFGPVKYAILPQHLHENELVGGNALVESGTFVAILMGTLAGGVLAGAAGHPTWVAFAGLLVAVVGYLCSRGIPPAAAPVPDLVVGLNLFVETWRSIGFARENRTVFLSILGISWFWLYGALFLAQFPVYSKSVLGGDETTVTLLLSVFTVLFRSGSLLCDRLSAGHVEIGLVPFGSIGLTIFGLDLAFASPAVLPTGAPLALAGVLAMHETWRVLFDLFALGVFGGFFIVPLYALIQLRSAPEQRARIIAANNILNALFMVCGALAAAGLLGNGISIPTLFAIAALCNAAVAVYIYSLVPEFMLRFIAWLLIHSVYRMQQKGLENIPQEGPAVLVCNHVSFVDPIVIAAASRRPIRFVMDYRIYRLPVINFIFRHMNTIPIAPAREDQVMMEAAFEEVARALEEGELVAIFPEGRITDSGDLNPFRSGVQRIVGRTPVSVIPMALQGLWGSFFSRKGGPAMSKPRRLLGLFSRITLNVGGAVEPAAATPEYLHEIVAGLRGDWQ
;
A
#
# COMPACT_ATOMS: atom_id res chain seq x y z
N MET A 1 11.87 18.81 4.92
CA MET A 1 10.85 17.82 4.49
C MET A 1 9.53 18.55 4.34
N SER A 2 8.95 18.59 3.14
CA SER A 2 7.59 19.10 2.96
C SER A 2 6.64 18.13 3.66
N SER A 3 5.82 18.62 4.59
CA SER A 3 4.74 17.79 5.16
C SER A 3 3.79 17.42 4.03
N GLN A 4 3.30 16.16 3.96
CA GLN A 4 2.29 15.74 2.98
C GLN A 4 1.09 16.71 2.89
N PHE A 5 0.71 17.39 3.98
CA PHE A 5 -0.34 18.42 3.98
C PHE A 5 -0.01 19.64 3.11
N GLY A 6 1.25 19.85 2.74
CA GLY A 6 1.67 20.83 1.74
C GLY A 6 1.07 20.55 0.37
N LEU A 7 0.81 19.28 0.03
CA LEU A 7 0.14 18.90 -1.22
C LEU A 7 -1.30 19.44 -1.28
N LEU A 8 -2.01 19.53 -0.15
CA LEU A 8 -3.35 20.12 -0.09
C LEU A 8 -3.37 21.63 -0.36
N LYS A 9 -2.21 22.29 -0.34
CA LYS A 9 -2.05 23.71 -0.74
C LYS A 9 -1.50 23.85 -2.16
N ALA A 10 -0.94 22.78 -2.72
CA ALA A 10 -0.32 22.81 -4.03
C ALA A 10 -1.38 22.83 -5.13
N ARG A 11 -1.29 23.79 -6.06
CA ARG A 11 -2.21 23.92 -7.20
C ARG A 11 -2.26 22.67 -8.08
N ARG A 12 -1.19 21.86 -8.10
CA ARG A 12 -1.10 20.61 -8.87
C ARG A 12 -1.88 19.44 -8.26
N PHE A 13 -2.24 19.51 -6.97
CA PHE A 13 -2.86 18.40 -6.24
C PHE A 13 -4.19 18.77 -5.58
N ALA A 14 -4.29 19.96 -4.95
CA ALA A 14 -5.47 20.35 -4.18
C ALA A 14 -6.80 20.30 -4.97
N PRO A 15 -6.88 20.80 -6.23
CA PRO A 15 -8.11 20.71 -7.01
C PRO A 15 -8.51 19.27 -7.34
N PHE A 16 -7.52 18.41 -7.60
CA PHE A 16 -7.71 16.99 -7.83
C PHE A 16 -8.21 16.29 -6.55
N PHE A 17 -7.58 16.55 -5.40
CA PHE A 17 -8.00 16.03 -4.11
C PHE A 17 -9.44 16.43 -3.76
N GLY A 18 -9.81 17.70 -3.95
CA GLY A 18 -11.18 18.16 -3.74
C GLY A 18 -12.18 17.49 -4.67
N THR A 19 -11.81 17.32 -5.95
CA THR A 19 -12.66 16.65 -6.95
C THR A 19 -12.96 15.20 -6.57
N GLN A 20 -11.93 14.42 -6.20
CA GLN A 20 -12.11 13.02 -5.81
C GLN A 20 -12.86 12.88 -4.48
N PHE A 21 -12.60 13.76 -3.52
CA PHE A 21 -13.26 13.77 -2.21
C PHE A 21 -14.76 14.01 -2.36
N LEU A 22 -15.14 15.03 -3.14
CA LEU A 22 -16.54 15.37 -3.39
C LEU A 22 -17.25 14.30 -4.21
N GLY A 23 -16.56 13.66 -5.17
CA GLY A 23 -17.10 12.51 -5.89
C GLY A 23 -17.41 11.34 -4.96
N ALA A 24 -16.44 10.89 -4.17
CA ALA A 24 -16.64 9.80 -3.21
C ALA A 24 -17.72 10.13 -2.16
N PHE A 25 -17.80 11.39 -1.72
CA PHE A 25 -18.86 11.85 -0.82
C PHE A 25 -20.23 11.71 -1.48
N ASN A 26 -20.37 12.20 -2.71
CA ASN A 26 -21.66 12.20 -3.42
C ASN A 26 -22.15 10.79 -3.75
N ASP A 27 -21.24 9.90 -4.14
CA ASP A 27 -21.53 8.48 -4.38
C ASP A 27 -22.20 7.84 -3.16
N ASN A 28 -21.63 8.09 -1.97
CA ASN A 28 -22.12 7.50 -0.73
C ASN A 28 -23.33 8.25 -0.14
N LEU A 29 -23.42 9.57 -0.36
CA LEU A 29 -24.61 10.36 -0.06
C LEU A 29 -25.84 9.78 -0.75
N TYR A 30 -25.79 9.67 -2.09
CA TYR A 30 -26.92 9.19 -2.87
C TYR A 30 -27.21 7.72 -2.61
N LYS A 31 -26.17 6.86 -2.66
CA LYS A 31 -26.33 5.42 -2.43
C LYS A 31 -26.95 5.13 -1.06
N ASN A 32 -26.42 5.73 0.01
CA ASN A 32 -26.91 5.43 1.35
C ASN A 32 -28.33 6.00 1.57
N ALA A 33 -28.61 7.20 1.07
CA ALA A 33 -29.96 7.75 1.12
C ALA A 33 -30.98 6.86 0.39
N LEU A 34 -30.61 6.33 -0.78
CA LEU A 34 -31.45 5.40 -1.53
C LEU A 34 -31.67 4.09 -0.75
N VAL A 35 -30.63 3.51 -0.14
CA VAL A 35 -30.76 2.30 0.70
C VAL A 35 -31.68 2.53 1.89
N VAL A 36 -31.58 3.67 2.57
CA VAL A 36 -32.47 4.04 3.68
C VAL A 36 -33.91 4.17 3.17
N LEU A 37 -34.14 4.87 2.06
CA LEU A 37 -35.47 4.98 1.46
C LEU A 37 -36.05 3.62 1.06
N LEU A 38 -35.24 2.75 0.44
CA LEU A 38 -35.62 1.39 0.10
C LEU A 38 -35.94 0.55 1.34
N THR A 39 -35.27 0.79 2.46
CA THR A 39 -35.50 0.03 3.68
C THR A 39 -36.82 0.41 4.36
N PHE A 40 -37.14 1.70 4.41
CA PHE A 40 -38.29 2.20 5.18
C PHE A 40 -39.54 2.50 4.34
N GLN A 41 -39.41 2.74 3.03
CA GLN A 41 -40.51 3.18 2.16
C GLN A 41 -40.80 2.23 0.99
N ALA A 42 -39.97 1.20 0.74
CA ALA A 42 -40.14 0.30 -0.41
C ALA A 42 -41.50 -0.40 -0.45
N ALA A 43 -42.10 -0.70 0.71
CA ALA A 43 -43.43 -1.33 0.78
C ALA A 43 -44.53 -0.52 0.08
N SER A 44 -44.33 0.79 -0.12
CA SER A 44 -45.26 1.65 -0.86
C SER A 44 -44.98 1.74 -2.36
N TRP A 45 -43.79 1.31 -2.83
CA TRP A 45 -43.32 1.51 -4.21
C TRP A 45 -43.12 0.20 -4.97
N THR A 46 -42.96 -0.93 -4.27
CA THR A 46 -42.73 -2.24 -4.88
C THR A 46 -43.15 -3.38 -3.95
N THR A 47 -43.34 -4.57 -4.52
CA THR A 47 -43.61 -5.81 -3.80
C THR A 47 -42.34 -6.57 -3.41
N LEU A 48 -41.16 -6.11 -3.84
CA LEU A 48 -39.87 -6.72 -3.50
C LEU A 48 -39.50 -6.43 -2.05
N THR A 49 -38.83 -7.39 -1.39
CA THR A 49 -38.39 -7.19 0.00
C THR A 49 -37.23 -6.18 0.07
N PRO A 50 -37.11 -5.42 1.18
CA PRO A 50 -36.02 -4.47 1.39
C PRO A 50 -34.62 -5.06 1.22
N GLU A 51 -34.42 -6.32 1.61
CA GLU A 51 -33.14 -7.02 1.49
C GLU A 51 -32.75 -7.23 0.03
N VAL A 52 -33.70 -7.66 -0.81
CA VAL A 52 -33.48 -7.85 -2.26
C VAL A 52 -33.14 -6.52 -2.92
N LEU A 53 -33.86 -5.45 -2.58
CA LEU A 53 -33.63 -4.12 -3.13
C LEU A 53 -32.28 -3.53 -2.73
N THR A 54 -31.88 -3.72 -1.47
CA THR A 54 -30.58 -3.25 -0.97
C THR A 54 -29.42 -3.98 -1.65
N ASN A 55 -29.54 -5.30 -1.81
CA ASN A 55 -28.55 -6.11 -2.54
C ASN A 55 -28.49 -5.74 -4.03
N LEU A 56 -29.65 -5.52 -4.66
CA LEU A 56 -29.74 -5.06 -6.04
C LEU A 56 -29.07 -3.69 -6.21
N ALA A 57 -29.33 -2.74 -5.31
CA ALA A 57 -28.70 -1.43 -5.34
C ALA A 57 -27.17 -1.52 -5.21
N ALA A 58 -26.67 -2.33 -4.27
CA ALA A 58 -25.23 -2.57 -4.14
C ALA A 58 -24.62 -3.20 -5.40
N GLY A 59 -25.30 -4.19 -5.99
CA GLY A 59 -24.88 -4.85 -7.23
C GLY A 59 -24.88 -3.90 -8.43
N LEU A 60 -25.94 -3.10 -8.61
CA LEU A 60 -26.05 -2.12 -9.69
C LEU A 60 -24.99 -1.02 -9.62
N PHE A 61 -24.60 -0.61 -8.41
CA PHE A 61 -23.52 0.36 -8.25
C PHE A 61 -22.14 -0.22 -8.61
N ILE A 62 -21.89 -1.51 -8.32
CA ILE A 62 -20.60 -2.17 -8.57
C ILE A 62 -20.50 -2.69 -10.02
N LEU A 63 -21.61 -3.10 -10.63
CA LEU A 63 -21.66 -3.70 -11.97
C LEU A 63 -20.88 -2.91 -13.04
N PRO A 64 -20.99 -1.57 -13.13
CA PRO A 64 -20.22 -0.80 -14.10
C PRO A 64 -18.70 -1.00 -14.01
N PHE A 65 -18.15 -1.25 -12.82
CA PHE A 65 -16.71 -1.47 -12.65
C PHE A 65 -16.24 -2.72 -13.38
N PHE A 66 -17.07 -3.77 -13.48
CA PHE A 66 -16.75 -4.96 -14.26
C PHE A 66 -16.84 -4.71 -15.76
N LEU A 67 -17.87 -3.98 -16.18
CA LEU A 67 -18.20 -3.84 -17.59
C LEU A 67 -17.32 -2.81 -18.29
N PHE A 68 -17.05 -1.67 -17.64
CA PHE A 68 -16.53 -0.48 -18.32
C PHE A 68 -15.14 -0.04 -17.82
N SER A 69 -14.58 -0.64 -16.77
CA SER A 69 -13.28 -0.22 -16.23
C SER A 69 -12.16 -0.37 -17.26
N ALA A 70 -12.13 -1.47 -18.03
CA ALA A 70 -11.14 -1.68 -19.09
C ALA A 70 -11.18 -0.56 -20.15
N THR A 71 -12.38 -0.22 -20.62
CA THR A 71 -12.60 0.90 -21.55
C THR A 71 -12.23 2.24 -20.91
N ALA A 72 -12.55 2.45 -19.64
CA ALA A 72 -12.15 3.64 -18.91
C ALA A 72 -10.62 3.79 -18.83
N GLY A 73 -9.88 2.68 -18.65
CA GLY A 73 -8.43 2.65 -18.69
C GLY A 73 -7.88 3.07 -20.06
N GLN A 74 -8.45 2.55 -21.14
CA GLN A 74 -8.08 2.97 -22.51
C GLN A 74 -8.36 4.45 -22.75
N LEU A 75 -9.53 4.95 -22.33
CA LEU A 75 -9.86 6.37 -22.46
C LEU A 75 -8.86 7.23 -21.69
N ALA A 76 -8.45 6.82 -20.49
CA ALA A 76 -7.49 7.53 -19.65
C ALA A 76 -6.04 7.52 -20.18
N ASP A 77 -5.67 6.52 -20.99
CA ASP A 77 -4.39 6.51 -21.72
C ASP A 77 -4.48 7.33 -23.04
N LYS A 78 -5.66 7.38 -23.67
CA LYS A 78 -5.90 8.08 -24.93
C LYS A 78 -6.09 9.59 -24.80
N TYR A 79 -6.79 10.04 -23.77
CA TYR A 79 -7.17 11.45 -23.61
C TYR A 79 -6.45 12.08 -22.42
N ASP A 80 -6.42 13.42 -22.43
CA ASP A 80 -5.92 14.20 -21.29
C ASP A 80 -6.74 13.88 -20.03
N LYS A 81 -6.04 13.47 -18.97
CA LYS A 81 -6.67 12.98 -17.73
C LYS A 81 -7.46 14.08 -17.01
N ALA A 82 -7.02 15.34 -17.11
CA ALA A 82 -7.73 16.46 -16.52
C ALA A 82 -9.02 16.79 -17.30
N ARG A 83 -9.02 16.63 -18.64
CA ARG A 83 -10.23 16.74 -19.45
C ARG A 83 -11.23 15.64 -19.09
N LEU A 84 -10.78 14.40 -18.93
CA LEU A 84 -11.65 13.30 -18.51
C LEU A 84 -12.21 13.54 -17.11
N ALA A 85 -11.39 13.98 -16.14
CA ALA A 85 -11.86 14.33 -14.80
C ALA A 85 -12.97 15.40 -14.82
N ARG A 86 -12.86 16.41 -15.69
CA ARG A 86 -13.91 17.42 -15.87
C ARG A 86 -15.18 16.84 -16.49
N LEU A 87 -15.03 15.98 -17.50
CA LEU A 87 -16.15 15.35 -18.19
C LEU A 87 -16.93 14.41 -17.26
N THR A 88 -16.24 13.60 -16.45
CA THR A 88 -16.89 12.71 -15.48
C THR A 88 -17.64 13.50 -14.40
N LYS A 89 -17.15 14.67 -13.99
CA LYS A 89 -17.89 15.55 -13.06
C LYS A 89 -19.08 16.26 -13.72
N LEU A 90 -19.01 16.62 -14.99
CA LEU A 90 -20.19 17.08 -15.74
C LEU A 90 -21.25 15.99 -15.84
N LEU A 91 -20.83 14.75 -16.14
CA LEU A 91 -21.71 13.59 -16.16
C LEU A 91 -22.40 13.40 -14.79
N GLU A 92 -21.67 13.57 -13.69
CA GLU A 92 -22.23 13.48 -12.34
C GLU A 92 -23.36 14.50 -12.08
N ILE A 93 -23.24 15.74 -12.56
CA ILE A 93 -24.31 16.74 -12.48
C ILE A 93 -25.57 16.25 -13.21
N VAL A 94 -25.40 15.70 -14.41
CA VAL A 94 -26.51 15.15 -15.20
C VAL A 94 -27.16 13.97 -14.46
N ILE A 95 -26.36 13.07 -13.89
CA ILE A 95 -26.85 11.92 -13.11
C ILE A 95 -27.64 12.39 -11.89
N MET A 96 -27.17 13.41 -11.17
CA MET A 96 -27.90 13.99 -10.04
C MET A 96 -29.22 14.64 -10.49
N GLY A 97 -29.27 15.19 -11.71
CA GLY A 97 -30.52 15.62 -12.35
C GLY A 97 -31.49 14.46 -12.62
N VAL A 98 -30.99 13.32 -13.09
CA VAL A 98 -31.81 12.10 -13.26
C VAL A 98 -32.32 11.58 -11.91
N ALA A 99 -31.47 11.59 -10.87
CA ALA A 99 -31.87 11.25 -9.51
C ALA A 99 -32.98 12.18 -8.99
N LEU A 100 -32.87 13.49 -9.22
CA LEU A 100 -33.91 14.46 -8.85
C LEU A 100 -35.23 14.14 -9.54
N LEU A 101 -35.21 13.86 -10.85
CA LEU A 101 -36.40 13.43 -11.60
C LEU A 101 -36.98 12.13 -11.03
N GLY A 102 -36.14 11.16 -10.67
CA GLY A 102 -36.57 9.90 -10.05
C GLY A 102 -37.33 10.12 -8.74
N PHE A 103 -36.84 11.02 -7.87
CA PHE A 103 -37.54 11.38 -6.64
C PHE A 103 -38.85 12.13 -6.90
N MET A 104 -38.86 13.07 -7.85
CA MET A 104 -40.06 13.83 -8.21
C MET A 104 -41.15 12.95 -8.82
N MET A 105 -40.76 11.97 -9.63
CA MET A 105 -41.66 11.02 -10.28
C MET A 105 -42.06 9.86 -9.38
N HIS A 106 -41.49 9.74 -8.18
CA HIS A 106 -41.63 8.56 -7.31
C HIS A 106 -41.32 7.24 -8.04
N SER A 107 -40.33 7.25 -8.94
CA SER A 107 -39.98 6.09 -9.77
C SER A 107 -38.73 5.40 -9.26
N LEU A 108 -38.90 4.20 -8.72
CA LEU A 108 -37.80 3.36 -8.27
C LEU A 108 -36.83 3.01 -9.40
N GLU A 109 -37.35 2.74 -10.60
CA GLU A 109 -36.53 2.38 -11.77
C GLU A 109 -35.58 3.51 -12.16
N VAL A 110 -36.04 4.76 -12.13
CA VAL A 110 -35.22 5.93 -12.43
C VAL A 110 -34.16 6.16 -11.35
N LEU A 111 -34.49 5.92 -10.08
CA LEU A 111 -33.52 6.02 -8.98
C LEU A 111 -32.42 4.95 -9.06
N LEU A 112 -32.80 3.71 -9.41
CA LEU A 112 -31.85 2.61 -9.64
C LEU A 112 -31.01 2.84 -10.90
N LEU A 113 -31.59 3.42 -11.96
CA LEU A 113 -30.84 3.84 -13.14
C LEU A 113 -29.82 4.93 -12.79
N ALA A 114 -30.21 5.94 -12.01
CA ALA A 114 -29.29 6.96 -11.54
C ALA A 114 -28.16 6.36 -10.69
N LEU A 115 -28.44 5.35 -9.86
CA LEU A 115 -27.42 4.62 -9.10
C LEU A 115 -26.43 3.87 -10.00
N PHE A 116 -26.93 3.19 -11.03
CA PHE A 116 -26.08 2.52 -12.02
C PHE A 116 -25.21 3.53 -12.79
N LEU A 117 -25.79 4.64 -13.24
CA LEU A 117 -25.06 5.70 -13.94
C LEU A 117 -24.01 6.35 -13.03
N LEU A 118 -24.29 6.48 -11.74
CA LEU A 118 -23.32 6.97 -10.76
C LEU A 118 -22.13 6.00 -10.65
N GLY A 119 -22.39 4.69 -10.52
CA GLY A 119 -21.33 3.68 -10.55
C GLY A 119 -20.52 3.69 -11.86
N LEU A 120 -21.16 3.95 -13.01
CA LEU A 120 -20.49 4.13 -14.30
C LEU A 120 -19.59 5.36 -14.28
N GLN A 121 -20.04 6.47 -13.72
CA GLN A 121 -19.23 7.67 -13.58
C GLN A 121 -17.99 7.43 -12.69
N SER A 122 -18.16 6.74 -11.56
CA SER A 122 -17.04 6.38 -10.67
C SER A 122 -16.06 5.42 -11.38
N THR A 123 -16.58 4.51 -12.21
CA THR A 123 -15.77 3.61 -13.04
C THR A 123 -14.92 4.38 -14.06
N LEU A 124 -15.50 5.38 -14.72
CA LEU A 124 -14.78 6.24 -15.68
C LEU A 124 -13.69 7.08 -14.98
N PHE A 125 -13.96 7.53 -13.76
CA PHE A 125 -13.01 8.34 -12.99
C PHE A 125 -11.91 7.53 -12.31
N GLY A 126 -12.13 6.25 -12.00
CA GLY A 126 -11.19 5.39 -11.27
C GLY A 126 -9.77 5.32 -11.88
N PRO A 127 -9.61 4.95 -13.16
CA PRO A 127 -8.30 4.95 -13.83
C PRO A 127 -7.64 6.32 -13.87
N VAL A 128 -8.43 7.38 -14.08
CA VAL A 128 -7.96 8.77 -14.08
C VAL A 128 -7.41 9.16 -12.70
N LYS A 129 -8.13 8.81 -11.63
CA LYS A 129 -7.80 9.10 -10.22
C LYS A 129 -6.38 8.66 -9.86
N TYR A 130 -6.02 7.41 -10.16
CA TYR A 130 -4.71 6.88 -9.75
C TYR A 130 -3.62 7.11 -10.81
N ALA A 131 -3.96 7.21 -12.10
CA ALA A 131 -2.96 7.37 -13.16
C ALA A 131 -2.44 8.82 -13.28
N ILE A 132 -3.19 9.81 -12.78
CA ILE A 132 -2.77 11.22 -12.80
C ILE A 132 -1.73 11.53 -11.71
N LEU A 133 -1.70 10.78 -10.61
CA LEU A 133 -0.82 11.05 -9.47
C LEU A 133 0.66 11.11 -9.88
N PRO A 134 1.22 10.14 -10.62
CA PRO A 134 2.64 10.19 -10.99
C PRO A 134 2.95 11.17 -12.12
N GLN A 135 1.93 11.80 -12.73
CA GLN A 135 2.15 12.90 -13.67
C GLN A 135 2.24 14.26 -12.94
N HIS A 136 1.56 14.41 -11.81
CA HIS A 136 1.50 15.68 -11.06
C HIS A 136 2.37 15.70 -9.81
N LEU A 137 2.79 14.55 -9.30
CA LEU A 137 3.59 14.42 -8.10
C LEU A 137 4.99 13.90 -8.43
N HIS A 138 5.96 14.34 -7.66
CA HIS A 138 7.29 13.74 -7.69
C HIS A 138 7.27 12.35 -7.05
N GLU A 139 8.23 11.49 -7.37
CA GLU A 139 8.30 10.13 -6.81
C GLU A 139 8.31 10.13 -5.28
N ASN A 140 8.98 11.10 -4.67
CA ASN A 140 9.06 11.27 -3.21
C ASN A 140 7.77 11.84 -2.57
N GLU A 141 6.79 12.22 -3.39
CA GLU A 141 5.47 12.71 -2.95
C GLU A 141 4.37 11.67 -3.20
N LEU A 142 4.65 10.58 -3.93
CA LEU A 142 3.64 9.60 -4.32
C LEU A 142 3.01 8.88 -3.14
N VAL A 143 3.81 8.52 -2.12
CA VAL A 143 3.27 7.86 -0.91
C VAL A 143 2.32 8.80 -0.19
N GLY A 144 2.74 10.03 0.11
CA GLY A 144 1.90 11.05 0.75
C GLY A 144 0.67 11.41 -0.09
N GLY A 145 0.80 11.48 -1.41
CA GLY A 145 -0.31 11.71 -2.33
C GLY A 145 -1.36 10.59 -2.27
N ASN A 146 -0.93 9.33 -2.32
CA ASN A 146 -1.82 8.18 -2.16
C ASN A 146 -2.42 8.14 -0.75
N ALA A 147 -1.64 8.40 0.30
CA ALA A 147 -2.13 8.47 1.67
C ALA A 147 -3.25 9.50 1.84
N LEU A 148 -3.09 10.69 1.26
CA LEU A 148 -4.13 11.71 1.26
C LEU A 148 -5.36 11.27 0.47
N VAL A 149 -5.20 10.75 -0.75
CA VAL A 149 -6.31 10.28 -1.58
C VAL A 149 -7.11 9.17 -0.89
N GLU A 150 -6.44 8.16 -0.34
CA GLU A 150 -7.08 7.04 0.37
C GLU A 150 -7.77 7.53 1.63
N SER A 151 -7.08 8.25 2.52
CA SER A 151 -7.69 8.80 3.73
C SER A 151 -8.86 9.74 3.45
N GLY A 152 -8.75 10.58 2.41
CA GLY A 152 -9.83 11.45 1.94
C GLY A 152 -11.03 10.66 1.43
N THR A 153 -10.80 9.56 0.70
CA THR A 153 -11.87 8.68 0.20
C THR A 153 -12.65 8.07 1.36
N PHE A 154 -11.98 7.53 2.38
CA PHE A 154 -12.65 6.94 3.55
C PHE A 154 -13.44 7.99 4.35
N VAL A 155 -12.86 9.17 4.60
CA VAL A 155 -13.58 10.27 5.27
C VAL A 155 -14.81 10.70 4.45
N ALA A 156 -14.68 10.80 3.13
CA ALA A 156 -15.79 11.13 2.24
C ALA A 156 -16.90 10.07 2.27
N ILE A 157 -16.55 8.78 2.27
CA ILE A 157 -17.50 7.67 2.40
C ILE A 157 -18.31 7.80 3.70
N LEU A 158 -17.65 8.00 4.84
CA LEU A 158 -18.34 8.15 6.13
C LEU A 158 -19.26 9.37 6.14
N MET A 159 -18.74 10.54 5.79
CA MET A 159 -19.55 11.76 5.81
C MET A 159 -20.73 11.67 4.83
N GLY A 160 -20.52 11.10 3.64
CA GLY A 160 -21.57 10.87 2.66
C GLY A 160 -22.62 9.90 3.18
N THR A 161 -22.19 8.78 3.77
CA THR A 161 -23.09 7.77 4.37
C THR A 161 -23.96 8.40 5.47
N LEU A 162 -23.35 9.12 6.41
CA LEU A 162 -24.08 9.79 7.49
C LEU A 162 -25.03 10.87 6.97
N ALA A 163 -24.56 11.73 6.08
CA ALA A 163 -25.39 12.77 5.47
C ALA A 163 -26.56 12.18 4.67
N GLY A 164 -26.33 11.11 3.91
CA GLY A 164 -27.36 10.42 3.15
C GLY A 164 -28.44 9.80 4.04
N GLY A 165 -28.02 9.18 5.15
CA GLY A 165 -28.95 8.59 6.12
C GLY A 165 -29.81 9.65 6.83
N VAL A 166 -29.19 10.74 7.29
CA VAL A 166 -29.89 11.85 7.94
C VAL A 166 -30.85 12.55 6.98
N LEU A 167 -30.43 12.84 5.75
CA LEU A 167 -31.27 13.50 4.75
C LEU A 167 -32.44 12.62 4.30
N ALA A 168 -32.25 11.31 4.21
CA ALA A 168 -33.33 10.37 3.90
C ALA A 168 -34.32 10.20 5.08
N GLY A 169 -33.84 10.30 6.32
CA GLY A 169 -34.65 10.18 7.54
C GLY A 169 -35.37 11.47 7.97
N ALA A 170 -34.86 12.65 7.60
CA ALA A 170 -35.48 13.94 7.91
C ALA A 170 -36.79 14.10 7.13
N ALA A 171 -37.91 14.03 7.86
CA ALA A 171 -39.28 13.94 7.37
C ALA A 171 -39.65 14.87 6.18
N GLY A 172 -40.26 14.29 5.15
CA GLY A 172 -41.18 14.98 4.23
C GLY A 172 -40.75 15.15 2.77
N HIS A 173 -39.46 15.22 2.45
CA HIS A 173 -38.99 15.52 1.08
C HIS A 173 -37.69 14.78 0.70
N PRO A 174 -37.79 13.53 0.19
CA PRO A 174 -36.64 12.76 -0.31
C PRO A 174 -35.82 13.49 -1.38
N THR A 175 -36.41 14.48 -2.04
CA THR A 175 -35.76 15.36 -3.03
C THR A 175 -34.59 16.15 -2.47
N TRP A 176 -34.49 16.40 -1.15
CA TRP A 176 -33.35 17.08 -0.53
C TRP A 176 -32.03 16.34 -0.76
N VAL A 177 -32.07 15.01 -0.85
CA VAL A 177 -30.90 14.19 -1.18
C VAL A 177 -30.38 14.55 -2.56
N ALA A 178 -31.27 14.66 -3.55
CA ALA A 178 -30.88 15.02 -4.91
C ALA A 178 -30.41 16.48 -5.03
N PHE A 179 -31.00 17.42 -4.29
CA PHE A 179 -30.51 18.80 -4.25
C PHE A 179 -29.11 18.90 -3.62
N ALA A 180 -28.90 18.22 -2.49
CA ALA A 180 -27.60 18.15 -1.85
C ALA A 180 -26.56 17.50 -2.79
N GLY A 181 -26.91 16.39 -3.43
CA GLY A 181 -26.04 15.71 -4.38
C GLY A 181 -25.73 16.56 -5.62
N LEU A 182 -26.70 17.29 -6.14
CA LEU A 182 -26.51 18.23 -7.25
C LEU A 182 -25.57 19.38 -6.86
N LEU A 183 -25.74 19.95 -5.66
CA LEU A 183 -24.84 20.99 -5.14
C LEU A 183 -23.40 20.46 -5.04
N VAL A 184 -23.22 19.27 -4.48
CA VAL A 184 -21.90 18.62 -4.36
C VAL A 184 -21.31 18.35 -5.74
N ALA A 185 -22.10 17.86 -6.70
CA ALA A 185 -21.65 17.61 -8.07
C ALA A 185 -21.19 18.91 -8.76
N VAL A 186 -21.93 20.02 -8.60
CA VAL A 186 -21.56 21.34 -9.13
C VAL A 186 -20.27 21.85 -8.50
N VAL A 187 -20.14 21.81 -7.17
CA VAL A 187 -18.91 22.21 -6.47
C VAL A 187 -17.74 21.33 -6.91
N GLY A 188 -17.95 20.02 -7.02
CA GLY A 188 -16.95 19.07 -7.51
C GLY A 188 -16.50 19.36 -8.95
N TYR A 189 -17.42 19.74 -9.84
CA TYR A 189 -17.08 20.19 -11.18
C TYR A 189 -16.25 21.48 -11.16
N LEU A 190 -16.63 22.47 -10.34
CA LEU A 190 -15.85 23.71 -10.20
C LEU A 190 -14.43 23.43 -9.69
N CYS A 191 -14.27 22.53 -8.71
CA CYS A 191 -12.97 22.07 -8.25
C CYS A 191 -12.17 21.39 -9.39
N SER A 192 -12.83 20.56 -10.21
CA SER A 192 -12.16 19.84 -11.32
C SER A 192 -11.59 20.74 -12.40
N ARG A 193 -12.11 21.98 -12.53
CA ARG A 193 -11.57 22.99 -13.46
C ARG A 193 -10.18 23.49 -13.05
N GLY A 194 -9.82 23.37 -11.78
CA GLY A 194 -8.48 23.71 -11.30
C GLY A 194 -7.43 22.62 -11.54
N ILE A 195 -7.81 21.41 -12.01
CA ILE A 195 -6.86 20.33 -12.27
C ILE A 195 -6.01 20.71 -13.49
N PRO A 196 -4.66 20.79 -13.34
CA PRO A 196 -3.80 21.17 -14.44
C PRO A 196 -3.82 20.11 -15.55
N PRO A 197 -3.47 20.47 -16.81
CA PRO A 197 -3.42 19.53 -17.92
C PRO A 197 -2.49 18.35 -17.65
N ALA A 198 -2.90 17.18 -18.12
CA ALA A 198 -2.26 15.90 -17.88
C ALA A 198 -2.27 15.14 -19.20
N ALA A 199 -1.21 15.32 -19.99
CA ALA A 199 -1.13 14.87 -21.37
C ALA A 199 -1.41 13.37 -21.51
N ALA A 200 -2.07 13.02 -22.63
CA ALA A 200 -2.36 11.64 -22.99
C ALA A 200 -1.05 10.87 -23.25
N PRO A 201 -0.79 9.76 -22.54
CA PRO A 201 0.37 8.93 -22.81
C PRO A 201 0.35 8.30 -24.21
N VAL A 202 -0.83 7.93 -24.72
CA VAL A 202 -0.98 7.25 -26.03
C VAL A 202 -2.14 7.85 -26.82
N PRO A 203 -1.98 9.04 -27.44
CA PRO A 203 -3.06 9.74 -28.16
C PRO A 203 -3.66 8.94 -29.31
N ASP A 204 -2.83 8.14 -29.99
CA ASP A 204 -3.21 7.35 -31.17
C ASP A 204 -3.87 6.01 -30.81
N LEU A 205 -4.12 5.74 -29.53
CA LEU A 205 -4.75 4.51 -29.08
C LEU A 205 -6.15 4.36 -29.70
N VAL A 206 -6.44 3.18 -30.26
CA VAL A 206 -7.78 2.81 -30.71
C VAL A 206 -8.51 2.14 -29.54
N VAL A 207 -9.67 2.69 -29.16
CA VAL A 207 -10.48 2.17 -28.06
C VAL A 207 -11.21 0.90 -28.53
N GLY A 208 -11.00 -0.20 -27.82
CA GLY A 208 -11.65 -1.46 -28.09
C GLY A 208 -13.06 -1.48 -27.51
N LEU A 209 -14.06 -1.85 -28.33
CA LEU A 209 -15.46 -1.95 -27.89
C LEU A 209 -15.78 -3.30 -27.23
N ASN A 210 -14.91 -4.31 -27.39
CA ASN A 210 -15.12 -5.62 -26.79
C ASN A 210 -14.68 -5.64 -25.32
N LEU A 211 -15.64 -5.44 -24.43
CA LEU A 211 -15.43 -5.31 -22.98
C LEU A 211 -14.67 -6.49 -22.36
N PHE A 212 -14.98 -7.73 -22.79
CA PHE A 212 -14.37 -8.94 -22.25
C PHE A 212 -12.92 -9.11 -22.71
N VAL A 213 -12.67 -8.88 -23.99
CA VAL A 213 -11.31 -8.96 -24.55
C VAL A 213 -10.43 -7.89 -23.92
N GLU A 214 -10.92 -6.65 -23.78
CA GLU A 214 -10.15 -5.57 -23.18
C GLU A 214 -9.93 -5.74 -21.67
N THR A 215 -10.88 -6.37 -20.97
CA THR A 215 -10.69 -6.78 -19.58
C THR A 215 -9.53 -7.78 -19.46
N TRP A 216 -9.54 -8.84 -20.28
CA TRP A 216 -8.48 -9.84 -20.26
C TRP A 216 -7.12 -9.26 -20.66
N ARG A 217 -7.11 -8.36 -21.65
CA ARG A 217 -5.90 -7.65 -22.08
C ARG A 217 -5.33 -6.76 -20.99
N SER A 218 -6.20 -6.03 -20.27
CA SER A 218 -5.80 -5.19 -19.14
C SER A 218 -5.19 -6.01 -17.99
N ILE A 219 -5.78 -7.17 -17.69
CA ILE A 219 -5.21 -8.13 -16.74
C ILE A 219 -3.89 -8.70 -17.25
N GLY A 220 -3.77 -8.93 -18.56
CA GLY A 220 -2.53 -9.33 -19.23
C GLY A 220 -1.38 -8.36 -18.97
N PHE A 221 -1.60 -7.05 -19.20
CA PHE A 221 -0.59 -6.01 -18.93
C PHE A 221 -0.14 -6.02 -17.46
N ALA A 222 -1.07 -6.17 -16.53
CA ALA A 222 -0.72 -6.27 -15.11
C ALA A 222 0.17 -7.50 -14.81
N ARG A 223 -0.05 -8.62 -15.51
CA ARG A 223 0.71 -9.87 -15.34
C ARG A 223 2.12 -9.84 -15.92
N GLU A 224 2.43 -8.91 -16.82
CA GLU A 224 3.79 -8.73 -17.36
C GLU A 224 4.78 -8.41 -16.23
N ASN A 225 4.34 -7.67 -15.20
CA ASN A 225 5.10 -7.42 -14.00
C ASN A 225 4.51 -8.17 -12.81
N ARG A 226 5.18 -9.25 -12.39
CA ARG A 226 4.73 -10.12 -11.28
C ARG A 226 4.48 -9.35 -9.99
N THR A 227 5.31 -8.36 -9.65
CA THR A 227 5.13 -7.54 -8.44
C THR A 227 3.87 -6.69 -8.55
N VAL A 228 3.61 -6.08 -9.71
CA VAL A 228 2.39 -5.29 -9.96
C VAL A 228 1.15 -6.17 -9.82
N PHE A 229 1.12 -7.33 -10.49
CA PHE A 229 -0.02 -8.23 -10.40
C PHE A 229 -0.31 -8.71 -8.97
N LEU A 230 0.72 -9.09 -8.21
CA LEU A 230 0.55 -9.52 -6.82
C LEU A 230 0.14 -8.36 -5.90
N SER A 231 0.57 -7.14 -6.21
CA SER A 231 0.10 -5.94 -5.50
C SER A 231 -1.39 -5.70 -5.75
N ILE A 232 -1.84 -5.89 -6.99
CA ILE A 232 -3.28 -5.81 -7.33
C ILE A 232 -4.06 -6.86 -6.54
N LEU A 233 -3.60 -8.12 -6.51
CA LEU A 233 -4.26 -9.15 -5.71
C LEU A 233 -4.29 -8.82 -4.22
N GLY A 234 -3.22 -8.23 -3.67
CA GLY A 234 -3.19 -7.73 -2.30
C GLY A 234 -4.23 -6.64 -2.07
N ILE A 235 -4.32 -5.65 -2.96
CA ILE A 235 -5.34 -4.59 -2.90
C ILE A 235 -6.75 -5.18 -2.99
N SER A 236 -7.00 -6.09 -3.93
CA SER A 236 -8.30 -6.75 -4.09
C SER A 236 -8.69 -7.55 -2.85
N TRP A 237 -7.73 -8.24 -2.23
CA TRP A 237 -7.93 -8.91 -0.95
C TRP A 237 -8.31 -7.94 0.17
N PHE A 238 -7.63 -6.79 0.26
CA PHE A 238 -7.97 -5.76 1.23
C PHE A 238 -9.40 -5.23 1.04
N TRP A 239 -9.83 -5.00 -0.20
CA TRP A 239 -11.20 -4.59 -0.48
C TRP A 239 -12.23 -5.66 -0.15
N LEU A 240 -11.94 -6.94 -0.39
CA LEU A 240 -12.77 -8.06 0.07
C LEU A 240 -12.93 -8.00 1.60
N TYR A 241 -11.80 -7.93 2.30
CA TYR A 241 -11.76 -7.91 3.76
C TYR A 241 -12.53 -6.71 4.31
N GLY A 242 -12.27 -5.50 3.80
CA GLY A 242 -12.96 -4.28 4.21
C GLY A 242 -14.47 -4.30 3.91
N ALA A 243 -14.86 -4.75 2.70
CA ALA A 243 -16.27 -4.86 2.33
C ALA A 243 -17.03 -5.85 3.21
N LEU A 244 -16.40 -6.99 3.55
CA LEU A 244 -16.96 -7.97 4.47
C LEU A 244 -17.21 -7.35 5.85
N PHE A 245 -16.25 -6.63 6.42
CA PHE A 245 -16.41 -5.99 7.74
C PHE A 245 -17.48 -4.91 7.72
N LEU A 246 -17.40 -3.96 6.78
CA LEU A 246 -18.33 -2.85 6.67
C LEU A 246 -19.78 -3.31 6.46
N ALA A 247 -20.00 -4.34 5.65
CA ALA A 247 -21.33 -4.90 5.42
C ALA A 247 -21.96 -5.50 6.69
N GLN A 248 -21.13 -5.99 7.63
CA GLN A 248 -21.62 -6.61 8.85
C GLN A 248 -21.79 -5.64 10.02
N PHE A 249 -21.24 -4.42 9.99
CA PHE A 249 -21.33 -3.48 11.13
C PHE A 249 -22.77 -3.19 11.61
N PRO A 250 -23.78 -3.00 10.73
CA PRO A 250 -25.16 -2.81 11.18
C PRO A 250 -25.70 -4.02 11.97
N VAL A 251 -25.48 -5.23 11.45
CA VAL A 251 -25.96 -6.47 12.06
C VAL A 251 -25.14 -6.82 13.30
N TYR A 252 -23.83 -6.55 13.29
CA TYR A 252 -22.94 -6.73 14.43
C TYR A 252 -23.32 -5.82 15.60
N SER A 253 -23.62 -4.54 15.33
CA SER A 253 -24.12 -3.61 16.34
C SER A 253 -25.40 -4.14 16.99
N LYS A 254 -26.38 -4.54 16.19
CA LYS A 254 -27.70 -4.98 16.68
C LYS A 254 -27.66 -6.34 17.37
N SER A 255 -27.01 -7.32 16.75
CA SER A 255 -27.11 -8.74 17.11
C SER A 255 -25.95 -9.25 17.98
N VAL A 256 -24.87 -8.48 18.13
CA VAL A 256 -23.72 -8.85 18.97
C VAL A 256 -23.53 -7.85 20.10
N LEU A 257 -23.41 -6.56 19.80
CA LEU A 257 -23.23 -5.51 20.82
C LEU A 257 -24.56 -5.08 21.49
N GLY A 258 -25.70 -5.42 20.89
CA GLY A 258 -27.02 -5.00 21.38
C GLY A 258 -27.28 -3.48 21.26
N GLY A 259 -26.54 -2.77 20.41
CA GLY A 259 -26.66 -1.32 20.20
C GLY A 259 -27.59 -0.92 19.06
N ASP A 260 -28.01 0.34 19.07
CA ASP A 260 -28.87 0.97 18.05
C ASP A 260 -28.07 1.59 16.86
N GLU A 261 -28.75 2.40 16.05
CA GLU A 261 -28.17 3.12 14.90
C GLU A 261 -26.99 4.05 15.28
N THR A 262 -27.01 4.60 16.49
CA THR A 262 -25.91 5.46 16.97
C THR A 262 -24.65 4.64 17.23
N THR A 263 -24.80 3.38 17.61
CA THR A 263 -23.69 2.44 17.77
C THR A 263 -23.09 2.07 16.41
N VAL A 264 -23.91 1.83 15.39
CA VAL A 264 -23.43 1.60 14.01
C VAL A 264 -22.59 2.79 13.52
N THR A 265 -23.09 4.00 13.78
CA THR A 265 -22.38 5.25 13.44
C THR A 265 -21.04 5.35 14.18
N LEU A 266 -20.97 4.96 15.45
CA LEU A 266 -19.72 4.90 16.22
C LEU A 266 -18.73 3.94 15.59
N LEU A 267 -19.13 2.70 15.27
CA LEU A 267 -18.25 1.68 14.67
C LEU A 267 -17.67 2.16 13.34
N LEU A 268 -18.52 2.70 12.45
CA LEU A 268 -18.10 3.26 11.15
C LEU A 268 -17.16 4.47 11.33
N SER A 269 -17.44 5.33 12.30
CA SER A 269 -16.64 6.53 12.58
C SER A 269 -15.25 6.16 13.08
N VAL A 270 -15.17 5.23 14.04
CA VAL A 270 -13.90 4.72 14.56
C VAL A 270 -13.10 4.10 13.42
N PHE A 271 -13.67 3.15 12.67
CA PHE A 271 -12.96 2.52 11.56
C PHE A 271 -12.42 3.54 10.53
N THR A 272 -13.21 4.55 10.17
CA THR A 272 -12.85 5.56 9.16
C THR A 272 -11.79 6.56 9.61
N VAL A 273 -11.95 7.15 10.81
CA VAL A 273 -11.02 8.17 11.33
C VAL A 273 -9.61 7.61 11.47
N LEU A 274 -9.51 6.30 11.64
CA LEU A 274 -8.28 5.63 12.02
C LEU A 274 -7.56 5.01 10.84
N PHE A 275 -8.30 4.64 9.81
CA PHE A 275 -7.74 4.44 8.49
C PHE A 275 -6.94 5.67 8.01
N ARG A 276 -7.45 6.88 8.27
CA ARG A 276 -6.71 8.11 8.01
C ARG A 276 -5.40 8.16 8.81
N SER A 277 -5.42 7.84 10.10
CA SER A 277 -4.21 7.80 10.93
C SER A 277 -3.16 6.82 10.38
N GLY A 278 -3.57 5.61 10.01
CA GLY A 278 -2.69 4.61 9.40
C GLY A 278 -2.06 5.09 8.10
N SER A 279 -2.86 5.64 7.20
CA SER A 279 -2.39 6.19 5.92
C SER A 279 -1.38 7.33 6.12
N LEU A 280 -1.64 8.24 7.06
CA LEU A 280 -0.75 9.37 7.34
C LEU A 280 0.54 8.94 8.07
N LEU A 281 0.47 7.91 8.93
CA LEU A 281 1.64 7.32 9.56
C LEU A 281 2.51 6.57 8.54
N CYS A 282 1.88 5.89 7.58
CA CYS A 282 2.58 5.23 6.48
C CYS A 282 3.51 6.20 5.76
N ASP A 283 3.02 7.37 5.33
CA ASP A 283 3.85 8.40 4.69
C ASP A 283 5.07 8.82 5.54
N ARG A 284 4.86 9.04 6.84
CA ARG A 284 5.95 9.41 7.76
C ARG A 284 6.99 8.31 7.90
N LEU A 285 6.57 7.06 8.05
CA LEU A 285 7.46 5.90 8.22
C LEU A 285 8.13 5.48 6.90
N SER A 286 7.54 5.84 5.77
CA SER A 286 8.08 5.68 4.43
C SER A 286 9.16 6.72 4.08
N ALA A 287 9.33 7.78 4.88
CA ALA A 287 10.27 8.87 4.63
C ALA A 287 10.18 9.47 3.21
N GLY A 288 8.97 9.50 2.64
CA GLY A 288 8.70 9.95 1.28
C GLY A 288 8.94 8.92 0.17
N HIS A 289 9.42 7.70 0.47
CA HIS A 289 9.69 6.67 -0.55
C HIS A 289 8.74 5.48 -0.43
N VAL A 290 8.51 4.75 -1.52
CA VAL A 290 7.65 3.55 -1.47
C VAL A 290 8.36 2.43 -0.70
N GLU A 291 8.07 2.35 0.60
CA GLU A 291 8.63 1.35 1.50
C GLU A 291 7.68 0.15 1.60
N ILE A 292 7.91 -0.84 0.74
CA ILE A 292 7.10 -2.07 0.66
C ILE A 292 7.17 -2.92 1.93
N GLY A 293 8.17 -2.71 2.80
CA GLY A 293 8.27 -3.37 4.10
C GLY A 293 7.11 -3.04 5.05
N LEU A 294 6.36 -1.96 4.82
CA LEU A 294 5.17 -1.64 5.62
C LEU A 294 3.97 -2.54 5.30
N VAL A 295 3.96 -3.22 4.14
CA VAL A 295 2.83 -4.07 3.72
C VAL A 295 2.71 -5.33 4.63
N PRO A 296 3.79 -6.10 4.89
CA PRO A 296 3.74 -7.17 5.89
C PRO A 296 3.29 -6.70 7.26
N PHE A 297 3.78 -5.54 7.72
CA PHE A 297 3.37 -4.94 8.99
C PHE A 297 1.85 -4.71 9.04
N GLY A 298 1.29 -4.10 7.98
CA GLY A 298 -0.14 -3.94 7.78
C GLY A 298 -0.91 -5.28 7.85
N SER A 299 -0.48 -6.27 7.07
CA SER A 299 -1.17 -7.57 7.00
C SER A 299 -1.17 -8.34 8.33
N ILE A 300 -0.07 -8.29 9.08
CA ILE A 300 0.04 -8.96 10.39
C ILE A 300 -0.94 -8.32 11.36
N GLY A 301 -1.01 -6.98 11.40
CA GLY A 301 -1.99 -6.28 12.24
C GLY A 301 -3.43 -6.60 11.85
N LEU A 302 -3.75 -6.63 10.54
CA LEU A 302 -5.09 -7.02 10.07
C LEU A 302 -5.49 -8.42 10.55
N THR A 303 -4.56 -9.38 10.55
CA THR A 303 -4.81 -10.73 11.09
C THR A 303 -4.98 -10.73 12.61
N ILE A 304 -4.07 -10.10 13.35
CA ILE A 304 -4.08 -10.14 14.82
C ILE A 304 -5.35 -9.49 15.36
N PHE A 305 -5.65 -8.26 14.95
CA PHE A 305 -6.81 -7.53 15.46
C PHE A 305 -8.12 -8.02 14.86
N GLY A 306 -8.11 -8.64 13.67
CA GLY A 306 -9.28 -9.32 13.14
C GLY A 306 -9.64 -10.58 13.94
N LEU A 307 -8.64 -11.33 14.42
CA LEU A 307 -8.83 -12.44 15.35
C LEU A 307 -9.25 -11.93 16.73
N ASP A 308 -8.58 -10.92 17.26
CA ASP A 308 -8.89 -10.37 18.59
C ASP A 308 -10.32 -9.84 18.64
N LEU A 309 -10.78 -9.15 17.59
CA LEU A 309 -12.16 -8.67 17.46
C LEU A 309 -13.19 -9.80 17.63
N ALA A 310 -12.90 -10.99 17.08
CA ALA A 310 -13.78 -12.14 17.24
C ALA A 310 -13.83 -12.65 18.69
N PHE A 311 -12.72 -12.58 19.42
CA PHE A 311 -12.63 -12.95 20.84
C PHE A 311 -13.14 -11.85 21.79
N ALA A 312 -13.03 -10.59 21.40
CA ALA A 312 -13.54 -9.42 22.12
C ALA A 312 -15.07 -9.28 21.97
N SER A 313 -15.65 -9.93 20.97
CA SER A 313 -17.10 -9.89 20.73
C SER A 313 -17.85 -10.63 21.84
N PRO A 314 -18.86 -10.02 22.48
CA PRO A 314 -19.72 -10.70 23.45
C PRO A 314 -20.34 -11.98 22.88
N ALA A 315 -20.25 -13.08 23.62
CA ALA A 315 -20.80 -14.38 23.20
C ALA A 315 -22.33 -14.45 23.33
N VAL A 316 -22.92 -13.60 24.18
CA VAL A 316 -24.36 -13.51 24.43
C VAL A 316 -24.79 -12.07 24.27
N LEU A 317 -25.95 -11.86 23.64
CA LEU A 317 -26.53 -10.53 23.48
C LEU A 317 -26.75 -9.88 24.87
N PRO A 318 -26.33 -8.63 25.08
CA PRO A 318 -26.54 -7.92 26.34
C PRO A 318 -28.03 -7.86 26.73
N THR A 319 -28.31 -8.02 28.02
CA THR A 319 -29.66 -7.91 28.58
C THR A 319 -30.18 -6.47 28.46
N GLY A 320 -31.42 -6.31 27.98
CA GLY A 320 -32.03 -4.98 27.78
C GLY A 320 -31.73 -4.33 26.42
N ALA A 321 -31.22 -5.09 25.45
CA ALA A 321 -31.07 -4.62 24.06
C ALA A 321 -32.44 -4.25 23.43
N PRO A 322 -32.51 -3.19 22.59
CA PRO A 322 -31.41 -2.33 22.18
C PRO A 322 -30.98 -1.33 23.26
N LEU A 323 -29.67 -1.28 23.53
CA LEU A 323 -29.03 -0.35 24.44
C LEU A 323 -28.76 0.97 23.70
N ALA A 324 -29.03 2.09 24.38
CA ALA A 324 -28.54 3.39 23.95
C ALA A 324 -27.00 3.44 23.99
N LEU A 325 -26.39 4.37 23.26
CA LEU A 325 -24.93 4.52 23.15
C LEU A 325 -24.19 4.48 24.50
N ALA A 326 -24.72 5.15 25.52
CA ALA A 326 -24.13 5.18 26.86
C ALA A 326 -24.11 3.78 27.51
N GLY A 327 -25.16 2.98 27.31
CA GLY A 327 -25.22 1.60 27.79
C GLY A 327 -24.22 0.69 27.07
N VAL A 328 -24.03 0.90 25.76
CA VAL A 328 -23.02 0.16 24.98
C VAL A 328 -21.60 0.51 25.42
N LEU A 329 -21.31 1.79 25.64
CA LEU A 329 -19.99 2.28 26.10
C LEU A 329 -19.67 1.92 27.56
N ALA A 330 -20.68 1.57 28.36
CA ALA A 330 -20.47 1.08 29.73
C ALA A 330 -19.91 -0.35 29.76
N MET A 331 -20.03 -1.11 28.67
CA MET A 331 -19.50 -2.47 28.59
C MET A 331 -17.99 -2.46 28.31
N HIS A 332 -17.23 -3.23 29.10
CA HIS A 332 -15.78 -3.34 28.91
C HIS A 332 -15.40 -3.92 27.53
N GLU A 333 -16.14 -4.93 27.06
CA GLU A 333 -15.92 -5.57 25.77
C GLU A 333 -16.02 -4.60 24.59
N THR A 334 -16.92 -3.60 24.67
CA THR A 334 -17.05 -2.56 23.65
C THR A 334 -15.74 -1.81 23.44
N TRP A 335 -15.00 -1.48 24.50
CA TRP A 335 -13.74 -0.73 24.36
C TRP A 335 -12.66 -1.55 23.66
N ARG A 336 -12.61 -2.87 23.91
CA ARG A 336 -11.71 -3.77 23.21
C ARG A 336 -12.10 -3.89 21.72
N VAL A 337 -13.38 -4.06 21.43
CA VAL A 337 -13.92 -4.04 20.06
C VAL A 337 -13.58 -2.74 19.32
N LEU A 338 -13.77 -1.59 19.97
CA LEU A 338 -13.42 -0.28 19.39
C LEU A 338 -11.91 -0.16 19.17
N PHE A 339 -11.08 -0.71 20.06
CA PHE A 339 -9.63 -0.75 19.88
C PHE A 339 -9.21 -1.67 18.73
N ASP A 340 -9.86 -2.82 18.56
CA ASP A 340 -9.56 -3.72 17.45
C ASP A 340 -9.96 -3.10 16.11
N LEU A 341 -11.15 -2.49 16.04
CA LEU A 341 -11.56 -1.70 14.86
C LEU A 341 -10.61 -0.52 14.61
N PHE A 342 -10.11 0.11 15.69
CA PHE A 342 -9.09 1.15 15.59
C PHE A 342 -7.85 0.62 14.92
N ALA A 343 -7.33 -0.50 15.42
CA ALA A 343 -6.09 -1.07 14.95
C ALA A 343 -6.25 -1.57 13.51
N LEU A 344 -7.35 -2.25 13.18
CA LEU A 344 -7.69 -2.69 11.83
C LEU A 344 -7.65 -1.53 10.82
N GLY A 345 -8.21 -0.38 11.16
CA GLY A 345 -8.14 0.83 10.33
C GLY A 345 -6.69 1.28 10.12
N VAL A 346 -5.91 1.42 11.20
CA VAL A 346 -4.51 1.85 11.13
C VAL A 346 -3.64 0.91 10.29
N PHE A 347 -3.74 -0.40 10.55
CA PHE A 347 -2.99 -1.41 9.82
C PHE A 347 -3.45 -1.57 8.36
N GLY A 348 -4.73 -1.32 8.08
CA GLY A 348 -5.24 -1.19 6.72
C GLY A 348 -4.54 -0.10 5.92
N GLY A 349 -4.28 1.07 6.54
CA GLY A 349 -3.52 2.16 5.93
C GLY A 349 -2.08 1.77 5.56
N PHE A 350 -1.36 1.06 6.46
CA PHE A 350 -0.01 0.55 6.18
C PHE A 350 0.01 -0.52 5.08
N PHE A 351 -1.08 -1.25 4.90
CA PHE A 351 -1.19 -2.27 3.87
C PHE A 351 -1.46 -1.67 2.50
N ILE A 352 -2.44 -0.77 2.38
CA ILE A 352 -3.00 -0.36 1.09
C ILE A 352 -2.21 0.78 0.41
N VAL A 353 -1.68 1.75 1.18
CA VAL A 353 -1.00 2.93 0.62
C VAL A 353 0.26 2.55 -0.16
N PRO A 354 1.18 1.70 0.36
CA PRO A 354 2.37 1.32 -0.40
C PRO A 354 2.05 0.51 -1.65
N LEU A 355 1.01 -0.33 -1.62
CA LEU A 355 0.62 -1.16 -2.77
C LEU A 355 0.13 -0.30 -3.95
N TYR A 356 -0.68 0.73 -3.70
CA TYR A 356 -1.09 1.66 -4.76
C TYR A 356 0.09 2.45 -5.32
N ALA A 357 0.96 2.95 -4.45
CA ALA A 357 2.15 3.67 -4.89
C ALA A 357 3.11 2.75 -5.70
N LEU A 358 3.21 1.47 -5.33
CA LEU A 358 4.01 0.48 -6.01
C LEU A 358 3.47 0.15 -7.41
N ILE A 359 2.16 -0.04 -7.57
CA ILE A 359 1.53 -0.23 -8.89
C ILE A 359 1.80 0.98 -9.77
N GLN A 360 1.67 2.20 -9.23
CA GLN A 360 1.88 3.43 -10.00
C GLN A 360 3.33 3.59 -10.47
N LEU A 361 4.31 3.33 -9.58
CA LEU A 361 5.73 3.43 -9.89
C LEU A 361 6.22 2.34 -10.85
N ARG A 362 5.83 1.08 -10.63
CA ARG A 362 6.34 -0.06 -11.42
C ARG A 362 5.56 -0.29 -12.73
N SER A 363 4.54 0.52 -13.01
CA SER A 363 3.78 0.45 -14.27
C SER A 363 4.29 1.45 -15.30
N ALA A 364 4.49 0.96 -16.52
CA ALA A 364 4.85 1.78 -17.68
C ALA A 364 3.81 2.89 -17.93
N PRO A 365 4.21 4.15 -18.18
CA PRO A 365 3.29 5.27 -18.37
C PRO A 365 2.21 5.04 -19.43
N GLU A 366 2.51 4.27 -20.47
CA GLU A 366 1.66 3.99 -21.63
C GLU A 366 0.51 3.03 -21.30
N GLN A 367 0.65 2.23 -20.25
CA GLN A 367 -0.32 1.20 -19.86
C GLN A 367 -0.84 1.38 -18.43
N ARG A 368 -0.34 2.38 -17.69
CA ARG A 368 -0.64 2.59 -16.27
C ARG A 368 -2.13 2.68 -15.99
N ALA A 369 -2.90 3.40 -16.81
CA ALA A 369 -4.34 3.53 -16.56
C ALA A 369 -5.09 2.22 -16.82
N ARG A 370 -4.67 1.42 -17.81
CA ARG A 370 -5.21 0.07 -18.06
C ARG A 370 -4.86 -0.93 -16.96
N ILE A 371 -3.67 -0.83 -16.36
CA ILE A 371 -3.30 -1.63 -15.18
C ILE A 371 -4.17 -1.25 -13.98
N ILE A 372 -4.41 0.04 -13.74
CA ILE A 372 -5.34 0.51 -12.70
C ILE A 372 -6.77 0.06 -13.00
N ALA A 373 -7.18 0.03 -14.26
CA ALA A 373 -8.47 -0.51 -14.65
C ALA A 373 -8.60 -2.00 -14.29
N ALA A 374 -7.56 -2.80 -14.55
CA ALA A 374 -7.51 -4.21 -14.12
C ALA A 374 -7.59 -4.34 -12.59
N ASN A 375 -6.92 -3.46 -11.85
CA ASN A 375 -7.04 -3.36 -10.40
C ASN A 375 -8.50 -3.15 -9.95
N ASN A 376 -9.19 -2.19 -10.55
CA ASN A 376 -10.59 -1.91 -10.19
C ASN A 376 -11.52 -3.09 -10.49
N ILE A 377 -11.30 -3.80 -11.60
CA ILE A 377 -12.08 -5.00 -11.96
C ILE A 377 -11.87 -6.11 -10.93
N LEU A 378 -10.62 -6.39 -10.57
CA LEU A 378 -10.30 -7.41 -9.57
C LEU A 378 -10.80 -7.03 -8.18
N ASN A 379 -10.74 -5.74 -7.80
CA ASN A 379 -11.32 -5.26 -6.55
C ASN A 379 -12.83 -5.48 -6.51
N ALA A 380 -13.54 -5.12 -7.59
CA ALA A 380 -14.98 -5.35 -7.70
C ALA A 380 -15.32 -6.84 -7.61
N LEU A 381 -14.56 -7.70 -8.29
CA LEU A 381 -14.71 -9.16 -8.22
C LEU A 381 -14.58 -9.66 -6.78
N PHE A 382 -13.52 -9.26 -6.10
CA PHE A 382 -13.21 -9.69 -4.75
C PHE A 382 -14.25 -9.20 -3.74
N MET A 383 -14.74 -7.96 -3.86
CA MET A 383 -15.83 -7.46 -3.01
C MET A 383 -17.12 -8.26 -3.19
N VAL A 384 -17.52 -8.56 -4.44
CA VAL A 384 -18.73 -9.35 -4.72
C VAL A 384 -18.56 -10.79 -4.21
N CYS A 385 -17.44 -11.44 -4.49
CA CYS A 385 -17.14 -12.78 -3.98
C CYS A 385 -17.14 -12.82 -2.45
N GLY A 386 -16.56 -11.80 -1.79
CA GLY A 386 -16.57 -11.67 -0.33
C GLY A 386 -17.96 -11.52 0.25
N ALA A 387 -18.79 -10.66 -0.36
CA ALA A 387 -20.18 -10.47 0.07
C ALA A 387 -21.01 -11.75 -0.09
N LEU A 388 -20.87 -12.46 -1.22
CA LEU A 388 -21.56 -13.73 -1.45
C LEU A 388 -21.08 -14.83 -0.49
N ALA A 389 -19.77 -14.91 -0.24
CA ALA A 389 -19.20 -15.85 0.72
C ALA A 389 -19.70 -15.57 2.15
N ALA A 390 -19.72 -14.29 2.57
CA ALA A 390 -20.26 -13.88 3.85
C ALA A 390 -21.75 -14.24 3.98
N ALA A 391 -22.57 -13.93 2.97
CA ALA A 391 -23.99 -14.29 2.94
C ALA A 391 -24.20 -15.81 3.03
N GLY A 392 -23.41 -16.60 2.30
CA GLY A 392 -23.44 -18.06 2.36
C GLY A 392 -23.08 -18.61 3.75
N LEU A 393 -21.99 -18.12 4.35
CA LEU A 393 -21.55 -18.56 5.67
C LEU A 393 -22.57 -18.20 6.77
N LEU A 394 -23.06 -16.96 6.78
CA LEU A 394 -24.10 -16.51 7.71
C LEU A 394 -25.41 -17.29 7.52
N GLY A 395 -25.79 -17.59 6.27
CA GLY A 395 -26.95 -18.41 5.95
C GLY A 395 -26.86 -19.86 6.45
N ASN A 396 -25.64 -20.38 6.66
CA ASN A 396 -25.39 -21.67 7.30
C ASN A 396 -25.30 -21.59 8.84
N GLY A 397 -25.66 -20.45 9.44
CA GLY A 397 -25.68 -20.28 10.90
C GLY A 397 -24.32 -19.91 11.51
N ILE A 398 -23.30 -19.58 10.71
CA ILE A 398 -22.03 -19.08 11.25
C ILE A 398 -22.25 -17.69 11.85
N SER A 399 -21.73 -17.47 13.05
CA SER A 399 -21.84 -16.16 13.73
C SER A 399 -20.96 -15.09 13.10
N ILE A 400 -21.31 -13.81 13.25
CA ILE A 400 -20.52 -12.70 12.72
C ILE A 400 -19.09 -12.66 13.31
N PRO A 401 -18.87 -12.85 14.63
CA PRO A 401 -17.52 -12.95 15.18
C PRO A 401 -16.71 -14.08 14.54
N THR A 402 -17.33 -15.25 14.33
CA THR A 402 -16.67 -16.37 13.63
C THR A 402 -16.34 -16.02 12.18
N LEU A 403 -17.22 -15.29 11.48
CA LEU A 403 -16.95 -14.80 10.13
C LEU A 403 -15.72 -13.87 10.10
N PHE A 404 -15.59 -12.95 11.07
CA PHE A 404 -14.39 -12.09 11.20
C PHE A 404 -13.12 -12.91 11.49
N ALA A 405 -13.20 -13.93 12.34
CA ALA A 405 -12.08 -14.83 12.60
C ALA A 405 -11.66 -15.60 11.34
N ILE A 406 -12.61 -16.14 10.57
CA ILE A 406 -12.33 -16.81 9.29
C ILE A 406 -11.65 -15.84 8.33
N ALA A 407 -12.17 -14.63 8.18
CA ALA A 407 -11.56 -13.61 7.31
C ALA A 407 -10.13 -13.28 7.74
N ALA A 408 -9.86 -13.17 9.05
CA ALA A 408 -8.53 -12.91 9.59
C ALA A 408 -7.54 -14.07 9.37
N LEU A 409 -7.99 -15.32 9.48
CA LEU A 409 -7.19 -16.51 9.15
C LEU A 409 -6.90 -16.60 7.65
N CYS A 410 -7.90 -16.34 6.81
CA CYS A 410 -7.68 -16.27 5.37
C CYS A 410 -6.70 -15.15 5.01
N ASN A 411 -6.75 -14.01 5.70
CA ASN A 411 -5.78 -12.92 5.52
C ASN A 411 -4.36 -13.39 5.84
N ALA A 412 -4.19 -14.17 6.92
CA ALA A 412 -2.90 -14.77 7.27
C ALA A 412 -2.40 -15.72 6.16
N ALA A 413 -3.29 -16.57 5.65
CA ALA A 413 -2.95 -17.52 4.58
C ALA A 413 -2.55 -16.80 3.28
N VAL A 414 -3.29 -15.76 2.89
CA VAL A 414 -2.98 -14.95 1.70
C VAL A 414 -1.68 -14.18 1.89
N ALA A 415 -1.44 -13.60 3.07
CA ALA A 415 -0.19 -12.93 3.40
C ALA A 415 1.01 -13.90 3.28
N VAL A 416 0.92 -15.09 3.88
CA VAL A 416 1.95 -16.14 3.77
C VAL A 416 2.20 -16.51 2.31
N TYR A 417 1.13 -16.70 1.53
CA TYR A 417 1.23 -17.00 0.10
C TYR A 417 1.95 -15.88 -0.68
N ILE A 418 1.49 -14.63 -0.58
CA ILE A 418 2.08 -13.50 -1.30
C ILE A 418 3.56 -13.31 -0.93
N TYR A 419 3.90 -13.37 0.37
CA TYR A 419 5.27 -13.14 0.82
C TYR A 419 6.21 -14.31 0.53
N SER A 420 5.68 -15.53 0.37
CA SER A 420 6.45 -16.66 -0.16
C SER A 420 6.77 -16.50 -1.64
N LEU A 421 5.92 -15.81 -2.41
CA LEU A 421 6.12 -15.56 -3.84
C LEU A 421 6.97 -14.33 -4.13
N VAL A 422 6.95 -13.33 -3.25
CA VAL A 422 7.76 -12.10 -3.36
C VAL A 422 8.43 -11.81 -2.01
N PRO A 423 9.58 -12.47 -1.74
CA PRO A 423 10.29 -12.30 -0.47
C PRO A 423 10.84 -10.88 -0.25
N GLU A 424 10.91 -10.07 -1.30
CA GLU A 424 11.27 -8.64 -1.24
C GLU A 424 10.45 -7.90 -0.15
N PHE A 425 9.14 -8.17 -0.04
CA PHE A 425 8.28 -7.57 0.98
C PHE A 425 8.75 -7.93 2.40
N MET A 426 9.03 -9.21 2.65
CA MET A 426 9.43 -9.70 3.97
C MET A 426 10.84 -9.23 4.33
N LEU A 427 11.77 -9.23 3.38
CA LEU A 427 13.13 -8.73 3.58
C LEU A 427 13.13 -7.24 3.91
N ARG A 428 12.35 -6.45 3.17
CA ARG A 428 12.16 -5.02 3.43
C ARG A 428 11.49 -4.79 4.78
N PHE A 429 10.51 -5.60 5.17
CA PHE A 429 9.89 -5.52 6.49
C PHE A 429 10.90 -5.78 7.61
N ILE A 430 11.69 -6.85 7.52
CA ILE A 430 12.73 -7.18 8.50
C ILE A 430 13.76 -6.05 8.55
N ALA A 431 14.24 -5.58 7.40
CA ALA A 431 15.17 -4.46 7.30
C ALA A 431 14.60 -3.19 7.95
N TRP A 432 13.35 -2.84 7.64
CA TRP A 432 12.66 -1.70 8.20
C TRP A 432 12.49 -1.82 9.72
N LEU A 433 12.08 -2.99 10.22
CA LEU A 433 11.93 -3.28 11.65
C LEU A 433 13.28 -3.19 12.37
N LEU A 434 14.35 -3.69 11.75
CA LEU A 434 15.70 -3.60 12.31
C LEU A 434 16.18 -2.14 12.39
N ILE A 435 15.91 -1.32 11.38
CA ILE A 435 16.28 0.10 11.37
C ILE A 435 15.48 0.92 12.39
N HIS A 436 14.19 0.64 12.58
CA HIS A 436 13.32 1.53 13.36
C HIS A 436 13.10 1.06 14.80
N SER A 437 13.13 -0.25 15.05
CA SER A 437 12.82 -0.82 16.37
C SER A 437 14.05 -1.31 17.13
N VAL A 438 15.08 -1.74 16.40
CA VAL A 438 16.26 -2.39 16.97
C VAL A 438 17.43 -1.41 17.03
N TYR A 439 17.92 -0.96 15.89
CA TYR A 439 19.11 -0.12 15.81
C TYR A 439 18.75 1.35 15.66
N ARG A 440 19.21 2.22 16.56
CA ARG A 440 19.14 3.68 16.34
C ARG A 440 20.16 4.07 15.26
N MET A 441 19.81 3.82 14.00
CA MET A 441 20.72 4.01 12.87
C MET A 441 20.82 5.50 12.51
N GLN A 442 22.03 6.04 12.57
CA GLN A 442 22.37 7.34 11.99
C GLN A 442 22.95 7.12 10.61
N GLN A 443 22.41 7.84 9.62
CA GLN A 443 22.83 7.75 8.23
C GLN A 443 23.42 9.11 7.83
N LYS A 444 24.63 9.13 7.29
CA LYS A 444 25.29 10.35 6.79
C LYS A 444 25.79 10.11 5.36
N GLY A 445 25.52 11.06 4.47
CA GLY A 445 26.03 11.02 3.09
C GLY A 445 25.31 10.05 2.15
N LEU A 446 24.11 9.55 2.50
CA LEU A 446 23.35 8.62 1.64
C LEU A 446 23.06 9.19 0.25
N GLU A 447 22.99 10.51 0.13
CA GLU A 447 22.89 11.25 -1.14
C GLU A 447 24.04 10.98 -2.10
N ASN A 448 25.18 10.47 -1.62
CA ASN A 448 26.33 10.10 -2.46
C ASN A 448 26.11 8.77 -3.18
N ILE A 449 25.15 7.93 -2.77
CA ILE A 449 24.76 6.73 -3.51
C ILE A 449 23.92 7.16 -4.72
N PRO A 450 24.34 6.85 -5.96
CA PRO A 450 23.67 7.32 -7.16
C PRO A 450 22.27 6.72 -7.25
N GLN A 451 21.29 7.57 -7.58
CA GLN A 451 19.89 7.17 -7.73
C GLN A 451 19.68 6.29 -8.97
N GLU A 452 20.52 6.45 -10.00
CA GLU A 452 20.50 5.70 -11.25
C GLU A 452 21.92 5.38 -11.70
N GLY A 453 22.08 4.36 -12.55
CA GLY A 453 23.38 3.93 -13.08
C GLY A 453 24.21 3.10 -12.10
N PRO A 454 25.33 2.53 -12.56
CA PRO A 454 26.12 1.59 -11.77
C PRO A 454 27.11 2.26 -10.83
N ALA A 455 27.37 1.60 -9.70
CA ALA A 455 28.47 1.95 -8.80
C ALA A 455 28.90 0.74 -7.96
N VAL A 456 30.18 0.74 -7.57
CA VAL A 456 30.73 -0.24 -6.62
C VAL A 456 30.75 0.37 -5.23
N LEU A 457 30.06 -0.24 -4.28
CA LEU A 457 30.07 0.16 -2.88
C LEU A 457 31.15 -0.61 -2.12
N VAL A 458 31.98 0.08 -1.36
CA VAL A 458 33.07 -0.51 -0.58
C VAL A 458 32.87 -0.19 0.89
N CYS A 459 32.85 -1.19 1.76
CA CYS A 459 32.66 -0.97 3.20
C CYS A 459 33.58 -1.85 4.06
N ASN A 460 33.83 -1.41 5.30
CA ASN A 460 34.45 -2.24 6.32
C ASN A 460 33.51 -3.39 6.77
N HIS A 461 34.10 -4.48 7.28
CA HIS A 461 33.41 -5.72 7.63
C HIS A 461 33.64 -6.14 9.09
N VAL A 462 32.68 -5.78 9.94
CA VAL A 462 32.72 -5.89 11.41
C VAL A 462 31.78 -6.97 11.94
N SER A 463 30.71 -7.30 11.21
CA SER A 463 29.68 -8.23 11.66
C SER A 463 29.01 -9.01 10.52
N PHE A 464 28.41 -10.16 10.86
CA PHE A 464 27.61 -10.96 9.92
C PHE A 464 26.34 -10.23 9.42
N VAL A 465 25.88 -9.19 10.12
CA VAL A 465 24.69 -8.41 9.73
C VAL A 465 25.03 -7.15 8.92
N ASP A 466 26.30 -6.87 8.64
CA ASP A 466 26.70 -5.69 7.87
C ASP A 466 25.99 -5.59 6.51
N PRO A 467 25.88 -6.66 5.70
CA PRO A 467 25.19 -6.58 4.41
C PRO A 467 23.72 -6.21 4.57
N ILE A 468 23.06 -6.72 5.62
CA ILE A 468 21.64 -6.44 5.90
C ILE A 468 21.46 -4.98 6.31
N VAL A 469 22.35 -4.45 7.16
CA VAL A 469 22.30 -3.05 7.62
C VAL A 469 22.55 -2.08 6.44
N ILE A 470 23.52 -2.38 5.57
CA ILE A 470 23.80 -1.56 4.39
C ILE A 470 22.64 -1.64 3.39
N ALA A 471 22.12 -2.84 3.13
CA ALA A 471 20.96 -3.03 2.25
C ALA A 471 19.73 -2.28 2.76
N ALA A 472 19.52 -2.28 4.08
CA ALA A 472 18.41 -1.61 4.72
C ALA A 472 18.52 -0.08 4.63
N ALA A 473 19.74 0.48 4.66
CA ALA A 473 19.97 1.92 4.52
C ALA A 473 19.99 2.41 3.07
N SER A 474 20.35 1.53 2.13
CA SER A 474 20.38 1.87 0.71
C SER A 474 18.98 1.95 0.13
N ARG A 475 18.74 3.00 -0.67
CA ARG A 475 17.47 3.18 -1.40
C ARG A 475 17.31 2.20 -2.55
N ARG A 476 18.44 1.78 -3.15
CA ARG A 476 18.49 0.86 -4.29
C ARG A 476 18.87 -0.55 -3.84
N PRO A 477 18.36 -1.60 -4.51
CA PRO A 477 18.85 -2.97 -4.30
C PRO A 477 20.36 -3.02 -4.53
N ILE A 478 21.07 -3.73 -3.64
CA ILE A 478 22.51 -3.92 -3.71
C ILE A 478 22.79 -5.40 -3.87
N ARG A 479 23.61 -5.76 -4.87
CA ARG A 479 24.18 -7.10 -5.00
C ARG A 479 25.45 -7.21 -4.18
N PHE A 480 25.41 -8.00 -3.12
CA PHE A 480 26.58 -8.23 -2.29
C PHE A 480 27.42 -9.39 -2.84
N VAL A 481 28.72 -9.19 -2.94
CA VAL A 481 29.69 -10.27 -3.18
C VAL A 481 29.98 -10.95 -1.84
N MET A 482 29.69 -12.26 -1.74
CA MET A 482 29.72 -12.98 -0.47
C MET A 482 30.41 -14.33 -0.57
N ASP A 483 31.10 -14.75 0.48
CA ASP A 483 31.74 -16.07 0.55
C ASP A 483 30.72 -17.21 0.35
N TYR A 484 31.07 -18.16 -0.53
CA TYR A 484 30.20 -19.25 -0.93
C TYR A 484 29.77 -20.19 0.22
N ARG A 485 30.54 -20.29 1.31
CA ARG A 485 30.21 -21.15 2.46
C ARG A 485 29.09 -20.52 3.29
N ILE A 486 29.19 -19.21 3.52
CA ILE A 486 28.13 -18.44 4.17
C ILE A 486 26.87 -18.50 3.31
N TYR A 487 27.03 -18.34 2.00
CA TYR A 487 25.92 -18.43 1.05
C TYR A 487 25.18 -19.78 1.09
N ARG A 488 25.83 -20.88 1.46
CA ARG A 488 25.21 -22.23 1.52
C ARG A 488 24.48 -22.55 2.83
N LEU A 489 24.56 -21.70 3.86
CA LEU A 489 23.84 -21.92 5.12
C LEU A 489 22.32 -21.79 4.89
N PRO A 490 21.46 -22.74 5.31
CA PRO A 490 20.09 -22.85 4.80
C PRO A 490 19.20 -21.61 5.02
N VAL A 491 19.27 -20.95 6.18
CA VAL A 491 18.48 -19.74 6.48
C VAL A 491 19.05 -18.50 5.76
N ILE A 492 20.38 -18.41 5.68
CA ILE A 492 21.12 -17.31 5.05
C ILE A 492 21.01 -17.40 3.52
N ASN A 493 21.07 -18.61 2.96
CA ASN A 493 20.87 -18.92 1.55
C ASN A 493 19.52 -18.41 1.06
N PHE A 494 18.45 -18.60 1.85
CA PHE A 494 17.13 -18.08 1.50
C PHE A 494 17.14 -16.56 1.37
N ILE A 495 17.67 -15.83 2.35
CA ILE A 495 17.72 -14.36 2.32
C ILE A 495 18.56 -13.85 1.14
N PHE A 496 19.80 -14.35 1.02
CA PHE A 496 20.78 -13.80 0.09
C PHE A 496 20.54 -14.23 -1.38
N ARG A 497 19.88 -15.38 -1.61
CA ARG A 497 19.37 -15.72 -2.96
C ARG A 497 18.38 -14.69 -3.48
N HIS A 498 17.49 -14.20 -2.63
CA HIS A 498 16.50 -13.19 -3.02
C HIS A 498 17.08 -11.78 -3.14
N MET A 499 18.26 -11.53 -2.56
CA MET A 499 19.03 -10.29 -2.76
C MET A 499 19.95 -10.36 -3.99
N ASN A 500 19.87 -11.42 -4.80
CA ASN A 500 20.76 -11.67 -5.95
C ASN A 500 22.25 -11.53 -5.58
N THR A 501 22.66 -12.01 -4.41
CA THR A 501 24.08 -11.96 -4.01
C THR A 501 24.94 -12.81 -4.93
N ILE A 502 26.16 -12.36 -5.14
CA ILE A 502 27.14 -13.00 -6.01
C ILE A 502 28.07 -13.84 -5.14
N PRO A 503 27.93 -15.18 -5.14
CA PRO A 503 28.78 -16.02 -4.31
C PRO A 503 30.19 -16.09 -4.91
N ILE A 504 31.22 -15.92 -4.08
CA ILE A 504 32.62 -15.97 -4.50
C ILE A 504 33.40 -16.99 -3.66
N ALA A 505 34.39 -17.62 -4.28
CA ALA A 505 35.35 -18.49 -3.61
C ALA A 505 36.77 -17.91 -3.72
N PRO A 506 37.67 -18.20 -2.78
CA PRO A 506 39.09 -17.89 -2.94
C PRO A 506 39.68 -18.60 -4.16
N ALA A 507 40.55 -17.92 -4.92
CA ALA A 507 41.21 -18.49 -6.11
C ALA A 507 41.88 -19.85 -5.88
N ARG A 508 42.43 -20.07 -4.66
CA ARG A 508 43.11 -21.31 -4.28
C ARG A 508 42.15 -22.49 -4.11
N GLU A 509 40.88 -22.23 -3.86
CA GLU A 509 39.87 -23.28 -3.63
C GLU A 509 39.09 -23.58 -4.91
N ASP A 510 38.61 -22.53 -5.58
CA ASP A 510 37.83 -22.66 -6.82
C ASP A 510 38.03 -21.42 -7.70
N GLN A 511 38.96 -21.53 -8.64
CA GLN A 511 39.29 -20.45 -9.57
C GLN A 511 38.13 -20.15 -10.53
N VAL A 512 37.38 -21.19 -10.96
CA VAL A 512 36.28 -21.05 -11.91
C VAL A 512 35.14 -20.26 -11.27
N MET A 513 34.79 -20.57 -10.03
CA MET A 513 33.77 -19.84 -9.29
C MET A 513 34.18 -18.38 -9.03
N MET A 514 35.47 -18.13 -8.75
CA MET A 514 35.98 -16.78 -8.60
C MET A 514 35.83 -15.98 -9.90
N GLU A 515 36.22 -16.55 -11.05
CA GLU A 515 36.12 -15.89 -12.35
C GLU A 515 34.66 -15.61 -12.73
N ALA A 516 33.77 -16.59 -12.55
CA ALA A 516 32.34 -16.42 -12.77
C ALA A 516 31.73 -15.31 -11.87
N ALA A 517 32.19 -15.18 -10.63
CA ALA A 517 31.75 -14.10 -9.75
C ALA A 517 32.15 -12.71 -10.28
N PHE A 518 33.36 -12.55 -10.82
CA PHE A 518 33.79 -11.28 -11.43
C PHE A 518 33.03 -10.97 -12.72
N GLU A 519 32.70 -11.98 -13.54
CA GLU A 519 31.84 -11.80 -14.72
C GLU A 519 30.42 -11.36 -14.34
N GLU A 520 29.84 -11.99 -13.31
CA GLU A 520 28.52 -11.61 -12.81
C GLU A 520 28.52 -10.20 -12.21
N VAL A 521 29.60 -9.79 -11.55
CA VAL A 521 29.77 -8.40 -11.08
C VAL A 521 29.80 -7.44 -12.28
N ALA A 522 30.57 -7.74 -13.33
CA ALA A 522 30.64 -6.91 -14.53
C ALA A 522 29.26 -6.78 -15.19
N ARG A 523 28.53 -7.90 -15.34
CA ARG A 523 27.17 -7.91 -15.89
C ARG A 523 26.20 -7.08 -15.07
N ALA A 524 26.20 -7.22 -13.74
CA ALA A 524 25.33 -6.43 -12.86
C ALA A 524 25.61 -4.92 -12.98
N LEU A 525 26.88 -4.53 -13.07
CA LEU A 525 27.26 -3.13 -13.29
C LEU A 525 26.89 -2.64 -14.69
N GLU A 526 27.01 -3.46 -15.73
CA GLU A 526 26.57 -3.11 -17.09
C GLU A 526 25.03 -2.96 -17.18
N GLU A 527 24.27 -3.73 -16.40
CA GLU A 527 22.83 -3.59 -16.21
C GLU A 527 22.45 -2.35 -15.34
N GLY A 528 23.45 -1.59 -14.87
CA GLY A 528 23.26 -0.37 -14.10
C GLY A 528 22.98 -0.59 -12.61
N GLU A 529 23.22 -1.78 -12.06
CA GLU A 529 22.96 -2.11 -10.66
C GLU A 529 24.09 -1.66 -9.71
N LEU A 530 23.81 -1.69 -8.41
CA LEU A 530 24.82 -1.46 -7.36
C LEU A 530 25.43 -2.78 -6.92
N VAL A 531 26.76 -2.85 -6.88
CA VAL A 531 27.48 -4.01 -6.35
C VAL A 531 28.25 -3.60 -5.10
N ALA A 532 28.05 -4.29 -3.98
CA ALA A 532 28.79 -4.05 -2.74
C ALA A 532 29.81 -5.16 -2.47
N ILE A 533 31.02 -4.73 -2.08
CA ILE A 533 32.10 -5.62 -1.67
C ILE A 533 32.68 -5.20 -0.32
N PHE A 534 33.15 -6.20 0.43
CA PHE A 534 33.95 -6.01 1.62
C PHE A 534 35.41 -6.38 1.29
N PRO A 535 36.26 -5.41 0.92
CA PRO A 535 37.59 -5.68 0.38
C PRO A 535 38.56 -6.30 1.40
N GLU A 536 38.20 -6.33 2.69
CA GLU A 536 38.92 -7.07 3.74
C GLU A 536 38.93 -8.60 3.49
N GLY A 537 37.91 -9.11 2.78
CA GLY A 537 37.75 -10.53 2.46
C GLY A 537 37.43 -11.45 3.64
N ARG A 538 37.33 -10.90 4.87
CA ARG A 538 36.90 -11.60 6.09
C ARG A 538 36.34 -10.59 7.09
N ILE A 539 35.52 -11.07 8.02
CA ILE A 539 35.08 -10.29 9.19
C ILE A 539 36.26 -10.14 10.15
N THR A 540 36.47 -8.93 10.67
CA THR A 540 37.53 -8.62 11.64
C THR A 540 37.40 -9.39 12.97
N ASP A 541 38.54 -9.74 13.56
CA ASP A 541 38.62 -10.44 14.85
C ASP A 541 38.98 -9.49 16.01
N SER A 542 39.58 -8.33 15.73
CA SER A 542 39.90 -7.30 16.74
C SER A 542 38.91 -6.15 16.78
N GLY A 543 38.15 -5.96 15.69
CA GLY A 543 37.34 -4.78 15.46
C GLY A 543 38.02 -3.82 14.51
N ASP A 544 39.35 -3.79 14.42
CA ASP A 544 40.09 -2.89 13.52
C ASP A 544 39.84 -3.21 12.04
N LEU A 545 40.12 -2.22 11.19
CA LEU A 545 40.03 -2.34 9.74
C LEU A 545 41.18 -3.23 9.23
N ASN A 546 40.86 -4.31 8.51
CA ASN A 546 41.89 -5.12 7.86
C ASN A 546 42.39 -4.46 6.55
N PRO A 547 43.59 -4.84 6.06
CA PRO A 547 44.07 -4.40 4.75
C PRO A 547 43.10 -4.79 3.62
N PHE A 548 42.91 -3.86 2.68
CA PHE A 548 42.04 -4.08 1.52
C PHE A 548 42.77 -4.86 0.42
N ARG A 549 42.05 -5.79 -0.22
CA ARG A 549 42.57 -6.60 -1.32
C ARG A 549 42.33 -5.94 -2.68
N SER A 550 43.09 -6.36 -3.69
CA SER A 550 43.02 -5.85 -5.08
C SER A 550 41.76 -6.20 -5.87
N GLY A 551 40.77 -6.87 -5.24
CA GLY A 551 39.52 -7.26 -5.92
C GLY A 551 38.78 -6.07 -6.53
N VAL A 552 38.80 -4.91 -5.86
CA VAL A 552 38.13 -3.70 -6.38
C VAL A 552 38.80 -3.17 -7.65
N GLN A 553 40.14 -3.21 -7.73
CA GLN A 553 40.87 -2.79 -8.93
C GLN A 553 40.56 -3.68 -10.12
N ARG A 554 40.38 -4.99 -9.89
CA ARG A 554 39.97 -5.92 -10.94
C ARG A 554 38.56 -5.60 -11.48
N ILE A 555 37.63 -5.26 -10.60
CA ILE A 555 36.26 -4.88 -10.97
C ILE A 555 36.29 -3.59 -11.79
N VAL A 556 36.91 -2.55 -11.26
CA VAL A 556 36.94 -1.22 -11.86
C VAL A 556 37.77 -1.19 -13.16
N GLY A 557 38.82 -2.02 -13.25
CA GLY A 557 39.60 -2.19 -14.47
C GLY A 557 38.84 -2.90 -15.58
N ARG A 558 37.85 -3.75 -15.24
CA ARG A 558 36.96 -4.39 -16.21
C ARG A 558 35.78 -3.49 -16.60
N THR A 559 35.15 -2.89 -15.61
CA THR A 559 33.97 -2.03 -15.78
C THR A 559 34.25 -0.71 -15.05
N PRO A 560 34.70 0.34 -15.76
CA PRO A 560 35.13 1.59 -15.13
C PRO A 560 33.91 2.39 -14.62
N VAL A 561 33.54 2.13 -13.37
CA VAL A 561 32.42 2.76 -12.65
C VAL A 561 32.92 3.41 -11.36
N SER A 562 32.20 4.43 -10.89
CA SER A 562 32.54 5.11 -9.64
C SER A 562 32.50 4.16 -8.44
N VAL A 563 33.45 4.35 -7.52
CA VAL A 563 33.54 3.58 -6.28
C VAL A 563 33.11 4.45 -5.10
N ILE A 564 32.19 3.97 -4.28
CA ILE A 564 31.62 4.71 -3.16
C ILE A 564 32.08 4.06 -1.85
N PRO A 565 33.04 4.69 -1.14
CA PRO A 565 33.52 4.19 0.13
C PRO A 565 32.49 4.48 1.23
N MET A 566 32.32 3.51 2.13
CA MET A 566 31.39 3.56 3.25
C MET A 566 32.05 3.03 4.51
N ALA A 567 31.60 3.50 5.66
CA ALA A 567 32.02 3.00 6.96
C ALA A 567 30.84 2.74 7.89
N LEU A 568 30.81 1.53 8.46
CA LEU A 568 29.92 1.09 9.53
C LEU A 568 30.59 1.23 10.90
N GLN A 569 29.86 1.82 11.83
CA GLN A 569 30.22 1.97 13.24
C GLN A 569 29.19 1.31 14.16
N GLY A 570 29.58 0.95 15.39
CA GLY A 570 28.67 0.51 16.45
C GLY A 570 28.23 -0.96 16.40
N LEU A 571 28.63 -1.72 15.38
CA LEU A 571 28.33 -3.15 15.27
C LEU A 571 29.34 -4.04 16.02
N TRP A 572 30.53 -3.53 16.36
CA TRP A 572 31.50 -4.26 17.16
C TRP A 572 31.05 -4.41 18.62
N GLY A 573 31.02 -5.63 19.14
CA GLY A 573 30.45 -5.94 20.45
C GLY A 573 28.99 -6.38 20.44
N SER A 574 28.33 -6.30 19.29
CA SER A 574 27.00 -6.88 19.08
C SER A 574 27.01 -8.41 19.17
N PHE A 575 25.83 -9.01 19.31
CA PHE A 575 25.62 -10.46 19.25
C PHE A 575 26.22 -11.10 17.97
N PHE A 576 26.27 -10.35 16.87
CA PHE A 576 26.74 -10.79 15.56
C PHE A 576 28.21 -10.49 15.29
N SER A 577 28.94 -9.94 16.26
CA SER A 577 30.39 -9.67 16.16
C SER A 577 31.22 -10.77 16.84
N ARG A 578 32.52 -10.83 16.52
CA ARG A 578 33.47 -11.80 17.12
C ARG A 578 34.11 -11.32 18.43
N LYS A 579 33.67 -10.18 19.00
CA LYS A 579 34.27 -9.61 20.21
C LYS A 579 34.25 -10.61 21.37
N GLY A 580 35.37 -11.14 21.84
CA GLY A 580 35.40 -12.04 23.00
C GLY A 580 34.70 -13.39 22.81
N GLY A 581 34.74 -13.95 21.60
CA GLY A 581 34.31 -15.33 21.27
C GLY A 581 33.69 -15.45 19.87
N PRO A 582 33.31 -16.67 19.44
CA PRO A 582 32.59 -16.88 18.18
C PRO A 582 31.33 -16.01 18.11
N ALA A 583 30.99 -15.48 16.93
CA ALA A 583 29.75 -14.73 16.76
C ALA A 583 28.53 -15.60 17.15
N MET A 584 27.46 -14.96 17.65
CA MET A 584 26.22 -15.61 18.07
C MET A 584 26.35 -16.59 19.26
N SER A 585 27.48 -16.58 19.98
CA SER A 585 27.72 -17.50 21.12
C SER A 585 27.22 -17.00 22.48
N LYS A 586 26.90 -15.70 22.62
CA LYS A 586 26.58 -15.07 23.92
C LYS A 586 25.23 -14.35 23.91
N PRO A 587 24.12 -15.03 24.31
CA PRO A 587 22.76 -14.49 24.26
C PRO A 587 22.58 -13.19 25.06
N ARG A 588 23.33 -12.98 26.16
CA ARG A 588 23.29 -11.74 26.95
C ARG A 588 23.65 -10.47 26.15
N ARG A 589 24.28 -10.61 24.99
CA ARG A 589 24.56 -9.49 24.06
C ARG A 589 23.42 -9.17 23.09
N LEU A 590 22.31 -9.90 23.16
CA LEU A 590 21.04 -9.47 22.57
C LEU A 590 20.59 -8.13 23.19
N LEU A 591 20.99 -7.79 24.42
CA LEU A 591 20.76 -6.46 25.00
C LEU A 591 21.49 -5.33 24.24
N GLY A 592 22.52 -5.64 23.45
CA GLY A 592 23.19 -4.71 22.53
C GLY A 592 22.44 -4.50 21.21
N LEU A 593 21.25 -5.09 21.03
CA LEU A 593 20.35 -4.81 19.90
C LEU A 593 20.05 -3.31 19.75
N PHE A 594 20.11 -2.53 20.84
CA PHE A 594 19.88 -1.08 20.86
C PHE A 594 21.13 -0.21 20.64
N SER A 595 22.24 -0.80 20.19
CA SER A 595 23.47 -0.04 19.90
C SER A 595 23.21 1.02 18.83
N ARG A 596 23.77 2.22 18.99
CA ARG A 596 23.73 3.24 17.93
C ARG A 596 24.65 2.77 16.81
N ILE A 597 24.07 2.54 15.64
CA ILE A 597 24.81 2.21 14.42
C ILE A 597 24.93 3.48 13.60
N THR A 598 26.11 3.75 13.05
CA THR A 598 26.29 4.82 12.08
C THR A 598 26.76 4.24 10.76
N LEU A 599 26.10 4.60 9.67
CA LEU A 599 26.60 4.39 8.31
C LEU A 599 27.01 5.73 7.72
N ASN A 600 28.31 5.89 7.49
CA ASN A 600 28.89 7.06 6.82
C ASN A 600 29.22 6.70 5.38
N VAL A 601 28.62 7.39 4.42
CA VAL A 601 28.85 7.20 3.00
C VAL A 601 29.68 8.38 2.49
N GLY A 602 30.87 8.10 1.95
CA GLY A 602 31.77 9.10 1.39
C GLY A 602 31.37 9.53 -0.02
N GLY A 603 32.09 10.53 -0.54
CA GLY A 603 31.95 10.96 -1.93
C GLY A 603 32.45 9.88 -2.91
N ALA A 604 31.91 9.92 -4.13
CA ALA A 604 32.33 9.01 -5.20
C ALA A 604 33.82 9.19 -5.55
N VAL A 605 34.52 8.07 -5.67
CA VAL A 605 35.92 7.99 -6.10
C VAL A 605 35.94 7.55 -7.56
N GLU A 606 36.69 8.30 -8.38
CA GLU A 606 36.87 7.99 -9.79
C GLU A 606 37.56 6.63 -10.00
N PRO A 607 37.19 5.87 -11.05
CA PRO A 607 37.75 4.56 -11.35
C PRO A 607 39.28 4.48 -11.28
N ALA A 608 39.95 5.48 -11.87
CA ALA A 608 41.41 5.52 -11.95
C ALA A 608 42.11 5.74 -10.60
N ALA A 609 41.41 6.35 -9.63
CA ALA A 609 41.93 6.64 -8.30
C ALA A 609 41.60 5.54 -7.27
N ALA A 610 40.74 4.57 -7.61
CA ALA A 610 40.22 3.56 -6.70
C ALA A 610 41.24 2.44 -6.37
N THR A 611 42.38 2.79 -5.78
CA THR A 611 43.35 1.81 -5.26
C THR A 611 42.93 1.27 -3.89
N PRO A 612 43.32 0.03 -3.52
CA PRO A 612 42.99 -0.55 -2.22
C PRO A 612 43.49 0.30 -1.05
N GLU A 613 44.68 0.87 -1.16
CA GLU A 613 45.30 1.72 -0.15
C GLU A 613 44.52 3.02 0.03
N TYR A 614 44.16 3.68 -1.08
CA TYR A 614 43.42 4.93 -1.03
C TYR A 614 42.00 4.73 -0.49
N LEU A 615 41.31 3.68 -0.92
CA LEU A 615 39.99 3.34 -0.39
C LEU A 615 40.04 2.95 1.09
N HIS A 616 41.10 2.26 1.52
CA HIS A 616 41.32 1.94 2.92
C HIS A 616 41.48 3.21 3.77
N GLU A 617 42.27 4.19 3.32
CA GLU A 617 42.42 5.49 4.00
C GLU A 617 41.09 6.24 4.12
N ILE A 618 40.31 6.31 3.04
CA ILE A 618 39.00 6.98 3.06
C ILE A 618 38.05 6.26 4.03
N VAL A 619 37.95 4.92 3.95
CA VAL A 619 37.07 4.15 4.84
C VAL A 619 37.50 4.27 6.29
N ALA A 620 38.81 4.28 6.58
CA ALA A 620 39.33 4.54 7.93
C ALA A 620 38.96 5.94 8.43
N GLY A 621 39.07 6.96 7.58
CA GLY A 621 38.67 8.34 7.90
C GLY A 621 37.17 8.48 8.16
N LEU A 622 36.33 7.88 7.31
CA LEU A 622 34.87 7.83 7.49
C LEU A 622 34.47 7.05 8.74
N ARG A 623 35.23 6.02 9.08
CA ARG A 623 35.02 5.20 10.27
C ARG A 623 35.39 5.95 11.55
N GLY A 624 36.38 6.83 11.52
CA GLY A 624 36.78 7.65 12.67
C GLY A 624 37.05 6.84 13.94
N ASP A 625 36.87 7.47 15.10
CA ASP A 625 36.92 6.76 16.38
C ASP A 625 35.64 5.91 16.55
N TRP A 626 35.83 4.60 16.57
CA TRP A 626 34.76 3.62 16.55
C TRP A 626 34.64 2.86 17.88
N GLN A 627 35.58 3.05 18.81
CA GLN A 627 35.68 2.27 20.04
C GLN A 627 34.65 2.64 21.10
#